data_AF-A0A844QA75-F1
#
_entry.id   AF-A0A844QA75-F1
#
_cell.length_a   1.000
_cell.length_b   1.000
_cell.length_c   1.000
_cell.angle_alpha   90.00
_cell.angle_beta   90.00
_cell.angle_gamma   90.00
#
_symmetry.space_group_name_H-M   'P 1'
#
loop_
_entity.id
_entity.type
_entity.pdbx_description
1 polymer ?
#
loop_
_entity_poly.entity_id
_entity_poly.type
_entity_poly.pdbx_seq_one_letter_code
_entity_poly.pdbx_strand_id
1 'polypeptide(L)'
;MREKGTPYADLNLGDPALNDEQLLDAMIAHPILINRPIVVSPKGVKLCHPSEEVLDLLPPQRGEFVKEDGERLIDEHGRCVATA
;
A
#
# COMPACT_ATOMS: atom_id res chain seq x y z
N MET A 1 1.93 -9.83 -3.63
CA MET A 1 3.35 -9.55 -3.35
C MET A 1 3.89 -8.60 -4.42
N ARG A 2 5.03 -7.95 -4.21
CA ARG A 2 5.64 -7.11 -5.25
C ARG A 2 6.36 -8.01 -6.25
N GLU A 3 6.00 -7.87 -7.53
CA GLU A 3 6.59 -8.69 -8.60
C GLU A 3 7.68 -7.93 -9.37
N LYS A 4 7.36 -6.71 -9.83
CA LYS A 4 8.24 -5.95 -10.73
C LYS A 4 9.53 -5.48 -10.04
N GLY A 5 10.66 -5.83 -10.65
CA GLY A 5 12.00 -5.47 -10.17
C GLY A 5 12.37 -6.17 -8.86
N THR A 6 11.87 -7.39 -8.66
CA THR A 6 12.08 -8.20 -7.45
C THR A 6 12.44 -9.63 -7.83
N PRO A 7 12.98 -10.46 -6.92
CA PRO A 7 13.28 -11.86 -7.17
C PRO A 7 12.02 -12.76 -7.23
N TYR A 8 10.81 -12.20 -7.32
CA TYR A 8 9.54 -12.96 -7.33
C TYR A 8 9.54 -14.11 -8.34
N ALA A 9 9.93 -13.83 -9.58
CA ALA A 9 9.97 -14.81 -10.65
C ALA A 9 11.11 -15.81 -10.47
N ASP A 10 12.31 -15.34 -10.09
CA ASP A 10 13.50 -16.17 -9.88
C ASP A 10 13.31 -17.19 -8.76
N LEU A 11 12.52 -16.84 -7.75
CA LEU A 11 12.17 -17.68 -6.61
C LEU A 11 10.89 -18.52 -6.83
N ASN A 12 10.29 -18.46 -8.02
CA ASN A 12 9.04 -19.15 -8.37
C ASN A 12 7.89 -18.91 -7.38
N LEU A 13 7.77 -17.69 -6.85
CA LEU A 13 6.80 -17.38 -5.78
C LEU A 13 5.34 -17.24 -6.27
N GLY A 14 5.11 -17.47 -7.56
CA GLY A 14 3.77 -17.59 -8.15
C GLY A 14 3.22 -19.02 -8.19
N ASP A 15 3.97 -19.99 -7.65
CA ASP A 15 3.53 -21.39 -7.59
C ASP A 15 2.34 -21.55 -6.62
N PRO A 16 1.15 -21.99 -7.10
CA PRO A 16 -0.02 -22.16 -6.25
C PRO A 16 0.12 -23.27 -5.20
N ALA A 17 1.18 -24.08 -5.25
CA ALA A 17 1.49 -25.08 -4.23
C ALA A 17 2.18 -24.49 -2.99
N LEU A 18 2.71 -23.25 -3.07
CA LEU A 18 3.32 -22.59 -1.92
C LEU A 18 2.26 -22.23 -0.88
N ASN A 19 2.59 -22.42 0.40
CA ASN A 19 1.75 -21.99 1.51
C ASN A 19 2.14 -20.59 2.01
N ASP A 20 1.28 -20.01 2.86
CA ASP A 20 1.49 -18.66 3.39
C ASP A 20 2.80 -18.53 4.20
N GLU A 21 3.22 -19.56 4.92
CA GLU A 21 4.47 -19.54 5.69
C GLU A 21 5.69 -19.43 4.77
N GLN A 22 5.72 -20.18 3.66
CA GLN A 22 6.80 -20.12 2.67
C GLN A 22 6.87 -18.75 1.99
N LEU A 23 5.71 -18.15 1.70
CA LEU A 23 5.65 -16.81 1.14
C LEU A 23 6.15 -15.77 2.17
N LEU A 24 5.81 -15.92 3.44
CA LEU A 24 6.29 -15.05 4.52
C LEU A 24 7.80 -15.18 4.73
N ASP A 25 8.33 -16.41 4.73
CA ASP A 25 9.78 -16.65 4.81
C ASP A 25 10.52 -15.98 3.65
N ALA A 26 9.96 -16.06 2.43
CA ALA A 26 10.50 -15.36 1.28
C ALA A 26 10.47 -13.82 1.46
N MET A 27 9.39 -13.25 2.01
CA MET A 27 9.30 -11.82 2.31
C MET A 27 10.29 -11.39 3.40
N ILE A 28 10.54 -12.22 4.40
CA ILE A 28 11.54 -11.97 5.46
C ILE A 28 12.95 -12.00 4.87
N ALA A 29 13.25 -13.00 4.04
CA ALA A 29 14.55 -13.13 3.37
C ALA A 29 14.78 -12.02 2.33
N HIS A 30 13.72 -11.59 1.64
CA HIS A 30 13.76 -10.58 0.58
C HIS A 30 12.69 -9.50 0.82
N PRO A 31 12.92 -8.51 1.71
CA PRO A 31 11.92 -7.48 2.05
C PRO A 31 11.42 -6.66 0.87
N ILE A 32 12.18 -6.61 -0.24
CA ILE A 32 11.75 -5.99 -1.50
C ILE A 32 10.47 -6.62 -2.07
N LEU A 33 10.15 -7.86 -1.70
CA LEU A 33 8.93 -8.54 -2.11
C LEU A 33 7.67 -7.97 -1.42
N ILE A 34 7.80 -7.22 -0.33
CA ILE A 34 6.66 -6.67 0.40
C ILE A 34 6.08 -5.48 -0.40
N ASN A 35 4.78 -5.53 -0.69
CA ASN A 35 4.07 -4.41 -1.32
C ASN A 35 4.07 -3.18 -0.39
N ARG A 36 4.18 -1.98 -0.96
CA ARG A 36 4.36 -0.73 -0.22
C ARG A 36 3.36 0.36 -0.67
N PRO A 37 3.01 1.31 0.21
CA PRO A 37 3.34 1.38 1.64
C PRO A 37 2.36 0.59 2.52
N ILE A 38 2.88 -0.02 3.59
CA ILE A 38 2.06 -0.52 4.72
C ILE A 38 2.03 0.59 5.76
N VAL A 39 0.84 1.03 6.15
CA VAL A 39 0.64 2.09 7.13
C VAL A 39 0.02 1.51 8.40
N VAL A 40 0.61 1.86 9.54
CA VAL A 40 0.16 1.45 10.89
C VAL A 40 -0.31 2.69 11.64
N SER A 41 -1.50 2.63 12.22
CA SER A 41 -2.09 3.72 13.01
C SER A 41 -2.90 3.14 14.19
N PRO A 42 -3.31 3.96 15.17
CA PRO A 42 -4.25 3.52 16.21
C PRO A 42 -5.60 3.02 15.67
N LYS A 43 -5.99 3.39 14.44
CA LYS A 43 -7.22 2.93 13.80
C LYS A 43 -7.09 1.57 13.11
N GLY A 44 -5.87 1.07 12.94
CA GLY A 44 -5.60 -0.19 12.25
C GLY A 44 -4.36 -0.14 11.34
N VAL A 45 -4.20 -1.20 10.57
CA VAL A 45 -3.09 -1.42 9.63
C VAL A 45 -3.66 -1.70 8.24
N LYS A 46 -3.10 -1.07 7.20
CA LYS A 46 -3.54 -1.26 5.81
C LYS A 46 -2.37 -1.16 4.84
N LEU A 47 -2.43 -1.91 3.75
CA LEU A 47 -1.59 -1.70 2.57
C LEU A 47 -2.26 -0.61 1.72
N CYS A 48 -1.72 0.60 1.74
CA CYS A 48 -2.33 1.75 1.07
C CYS A 48 -1.93 1.80 -0.41
N HIS A 49 -2.52 0.91 -1.20
CA HIS A 49 -2.34 0.86 -2.65
C HIS A 49 -3.72 0.67 -3.33
N PRO A 50 -4.40 1.77 -3.72
CA PRO A 50 -3.84 3.11 -3.99
C PRO A 50 -3.62 3.96 -2.72
N SER A 51 -2.87 5.07 -2.86
CA SER A 51 -2.32 5.84 -1.74
C SER A 51 -3.37 6.47 -0.82
N GLU A 52 -4.51 6.87 -1.37
CA GLU A 52 -5.65 7.52 -0.73
C GLU A 52 -6.34 6.62 0.30
N GLU A 53 -6.15 5.31 0.22
CA GLU A 53 -6.64 4.38 1.24
C GLU A 53 -6.07 4.66 2.64
N VAL A 54 -4.98 5.43 2.73
CA VAL A 54 -4.42 5.89 4.00
C VAL A 54 -5.38 6.82 4.76
N LEU A 55 -6.30 7.50 4.08
CA LEU A 55 -7.23 8.44 4.69
C LEU A 55 -8.14 7.79 5.72
N ASP A 56 -8.46 6.50 5.57
CA ASP A 56 -9.22 5.72 6.55
C ASP A 56 -8.49 5.61 7.91
N LEU A 57 -7.15 5.55 7.85
CA LEU A 57 -6.27 5.35 9.01
C LEU A 57 -5.85 6.66 9.68
N LEU A 58 -5.95 7.79 8.97
CA LEU A 58 -5.50 9.09 9.46
C LEU A 58 -6.60 9.87 10.19
N PRO A 59 -6.24 10.85 11.03
CA PRO A 59 -7.19 11.87 11.48
C PRO A 59 -7.71 12.71 10.29
N PRO A 60 -8.78 13.51 10.49
CA PRO A 60 -9.25 14.44 9.48
C PRO A 60 -8.12 15.35 8.97
N GLN A 61 -8.07 15.54 7.66
CA GLN A 61 -7.05 16.34 7.00
C GLN A 61 -7.32 17.84 7.25
N ARG A 62 -6.24 18.63 7.36
CA ARG A 62 -6.31 20.03 7.80
C ARG A 62 -6.22 21.06 6.67
N GLY A 63 -6.07 20.60 5.44
CA GLY A 63 -5.95 21.44 4.26
C GLY A 63 -5.92 20.59 2.99
N GLU A 64 -5.88 21.27 1.86
CA GLU A 64 -5.87 20.66 0.54
C GLU A 64 -4.68 19.70 0.36
N PHE A 65 -4.94 18.59 -0.33
CA PHE A 65 -3.91 17.64 -0.72
C PHE A 65 -4.12 17.21 -2.18
N VAL A 66 -3.06 17.40 -2.97
CA VAL A 66 -2.97 16.99 -4.38
C VAL A 66 -1.80 16.03 -4.51
N LYS A 67 -2.04 14.88 -5.14
CA LYS A 67 -1.00 13.90 -5.47
C LYS A 67 0.01 14.48 -6.47
N GLU A 68 1.14 13.81 -6.60
CA GLU A 68 2.21 14.22 -7.53
C GLU A 68 1.78 14.20 -9.01
N ASP A 69 0.77 13.40 -9.37
CA ASP A 69 0.18 13.33 -10.71
C ASP A 69 -0.90 14.40 -10.97
N GLY A 70 -1.18 15.26 -9.98
CA GLY A 70 -2.19 16.32 -10.07
C GLY A 70 -3.58 15.90 -9.61
N GLU A 71 -3.78 14.66 -9.18
CA GLU A 71 -5.06 14.21 -8.64
C GLU A 71 -5.33 14.85 -7.26
N ARG A 72 -6.41 15.62 -7.15
CA ARG A 72 -6.82 16.25 -5.88
C ARG A 72 -7.60 15.25 -5.04
N LEU A 73 -7.11 14.95 -3.83
CA LEU A 73 -7.77 14.04 -2.89
C LEU A 73 -8.54 14.76 -1.78
N ILE A 74 -8.05 15.92 -1.34
CA ILE A 74 -8.64 16.68 -0.24
C ILE A 74 -8.82 18.13 -0.70
N ASP A 75 -10.00 18.70 -0.44
CA ASP A 75 -10.29 20.11 -0.73
C ASP A 75 -9.76 21.08 0.34
N GLU A 76 -9.91 22.39 0.10
CA GLU A 76 -9.49 23.46 1.04
C GLU A 76 -10.18 23.37 2.41
N HIS A 77 -11.30 22.66 2.50
CA HIS A 77 -12.08 22.47 3.72
C HIS A 77 -11.76 21.15 4.43
N GLY A 78 -10.76 20.39 3.95
CA GLY A 78 -10.35 19.11 4.54
C GLY A 78 -11.27 17.93 4.20
N ARG A 79 -12.14 18.06 3.20
CA ARG A 79 -13.08 17.01 2.78
C ARG A 79 -12.49 16.23 1.61
N CYS A 80 -12.77 14.92 1.57
CA CYS A 80 -12.41 14.11 0.43
C CYS A 80 -13.17 14.58 -0.81
N VAL A 81 -12.45 14.87 -1.89
CA VAL A 81 -13.07 15.07 -3.20
C VAL A 81 -13.38 13.67 -3.73
N ALA A 82 -14.66 13.39 -4.02
CA ALA A 82 -15.05 12.11 -4.56
C ALA A 82 -14.33 11.90 -5.89
N THR A 83 -13.36 11.00 -5.91
CA THR A 83 -12.73 10.50 -7.13
C THR A 83 -13.71 9.56 -7.83
N ALA A 84 -13.89 9.79 -9.13
CA ALA A 84 -14.75 9.01 -10.01
C ALA A 84 -14.13 7.64 -10.35
#